data_AF-A0A3C1L9P4-F1
#
_entry.id   AF-A0A3C1L9P4-F1
#
_cell.length_a   1.000
_cell.length_b   1.000
_cell.length_c   1.000
_cell.angle_alpha   90.00
_cell.angle_beta   90.00
_cell.angle_gamma   90.00
#
_symmetry.space_group_name_H-M   'P 1'
#
loop_
_entity.id
_entity.type
_entity.pdbx_description
1 polymer ?
#
loop_
_entity_poly.entity_id
_entity_poly.type
_entity_poly.pdbx_seq_one_letter_code
_entity_poly.pdbx_strand_id
1 'polypeptide(L)'
;MEMADQVPTSEAPVPNTVRSARQSAPPPGVALCLSGGGYRAMLFHLGGLIRLNQLGLLRGLARVSSVSGGSITAAVLGLHWSSLTWDDHDRSPDLDALVIRPIFDFGGCSIDMQCILKGLLTPGRSVGHYVAREYDRHLFHGATLQDLPDHQHAPTFVINSTNVQTGKLVRFSRDYMADYTLGMWRSPTITMADAVTASSAFPPFFSPHRLAPSGTYTEGGVPPLHGKE
;
A
#
# COMPACT_ATOMS: atom_id res chain seq x y z
N MET A 1 -16.36 22.72 -50.04
CA MET A 1 -17.32 21.94 -49.26
C MET A 1 -16.63 20.64 -48.90
N GLU A 2 -15.94 20.61 -47.76
CA GLU A 2 -15.55 19.37 -47.09
C GLU A 2 -15.28 19.70 -45.63
N MET A 3 -15.89 18.90 -44.75
CA MET A 3 -16.09 19.17 -43.35
C MET A 3 -14.86 18.81 -42.51
N ALA A 4 -14.53 19.69 -41.56
CA ALA A 4 -13.61 19.37 -40.46
C ALA A 4 -14.33 18.46 -39.45
N ASP A 5 -13.75 17.30 -39.17
CA ASP A 5 -14.16 16.42 -38.07
C ASP A 5 -13.83 17.08 -36.73
N GLN A 6 -14.88 17.46 -36.00
CA GLN A 6 -14.79 17.92 -34.62
C GLN A 6 -14.69 16.73 -33.67
N VAL A 7 -13.60 16.66 -32.90
CA VAL A 7 -13.47 15.79 -31.73
C VAL A 7 -14.53 16.22 -30.69
N PRO A 8 -15.40 15.32 -30.18
CA PRO A 8 -16.37 15.72 -29.19
C PRO A 8 -15.69 15.93 -27.83
N THR A 9 -15.52 17.20 -27.45
CA THR A 9 -15.26 17.62 -26.08
C THR A 9 -16.55 17.48 -25.28
N SER A 10 -16.60 16.53 -24.35
CA SER A 10 -17.64 16.47 -23.32
C SER A 10 -16.97 16.31 -21.95
N GLU A 11 -16.50 17.44 -21.40
CA GLU A 11 -16.28 17.59 -19.98
C GLU A 11 -17.64 17.80 -19.29
N ALA A 12 -18.30 16.69 -18.95
CA ALA A 12 -19.30 16.70 -17.89
C ALA A 12 -18.71 15.94 -16.70
N PRO A 13 -18.62 16.54 -15.50
CA PRO A 13 -18.26 15.79 -14.31
C PRO A 13 -19.30 14.69 -14.12
N VAL A 14 -18.86 13.43 -14.07
CA VAL A 14 -19.74 12.30 -13.77
C VAL A 14 -20.43 12.59 -12.42
N PRO A 15 -21.77 12.57 -12.35
CA PRO A 15 -22.49 12.89 -11.12
C PRO A 15 -22.03 12.00 -9.97
N ASN A 16 -21.56 12.62 -8.90
CA ASN A 16 -21.01 11.94 -7.74
C ASN A 16 -22.13 11.41 -6.83
N THR A 17 -22.88 10.42 -7.31
CA THR A 17 -24.01 9.80 -6.59
C THR A 17 -23.57 8.88 -5.44
N VAL A 18 -22.27 8.65 -5.27
CA VAL A 18 -21.68 7.82 -4.19
C VAL A 18 -21.29 8.65 -2.94
N ARG A 19 -21.73 9.91 -2.82
CA ARG A 19 -21.68 10.61 -1.52
C ARG A 19 -22.60 9.97 -0.45
N SER A 20 -23.51 9.06 -0.82
CA SER A 20 -24.60 8.59 0.06
C SER A 20 -24.27 7.35 0.90
N ALA A 21 -23.31 6.51 0.52
CA ALA A 21 -22.76 5.52 1.44
C ALA A 21 -21.74 6.27 2.31
N ARG A 22 -22.19 6.82 3.44
CA ARG A 22 -21.33 7.44 4.45
C ARG A 22 -20.16 6.50 4.73
N GLN A 23 -19.01 6.74 4.11
CA GLN A 23 -17.75 6.39 4.74
C GLN A 23 -17.79 7.19 6.03
N SER A 24 -18.05 6.52 7.15
CA SER A 24 -17.92 7.13 8.46
C SER A 24 -16.59 7.89 8.47
N ALA A 25 -16.61 9.12 8.99
CA ALA A 25 -15.36 9.85 9.17
C ALA A 25 -14.38 8.91 9.90
N PRO A 26 -13.09 8.91 9.52
CA PRO A 26 -12.09 8.18 10.26
C PRO A 26 -12.28 8.38 11.77
N PRO A 27 -12.08 7.34 12.58
CA PRO A 27 -11.97 7.53 14.02
C PRO A 27 -10.94 8.65 14.30
N PRO A 28 -11.21 9.54 15.27
CA PRO A 28 -10.29 10.62 15.60
C PRO A 28 -8.95 10.04 16.10
N GLY A 29 -7.85 10.71 15.79
CA GLY A 29 -6.52 10.30 16.25
C GLY A 29 -5.39 10.82 15.36
N VAL A 30 -4.15 10.52 15.76
CA VAL A 30 -2.94 10.92 15.01
C VAL A 30 -2.69 9.93 13.89
N ALA A 31 -2.43 10.44 12.68
CA ALA A 31 -2.06 9.64 11.53
C ALA A 31 -0.62 9.93 11.10
N LEU A 32 0.14 8.87 10.82
CA LEU A 32 1.46 8.94 10.20
C LEU A 32 1.33 8.65 8.70
N CYS A 33 1.81 9.57 7.86
CA CYS A 33 1.79 9.44 6.40
C CYS A 33 3.21 9.25 5.86
N LEU A 34 3.50 8.06 5.33
CA LEU A 34 4.80 7.68 4.77
C LEU A 34 4.78 7.82 3.25
N SER A 35 5.41 8.89 2.76
CA SER A 35 5.50 9.19 1.34
C SER A 35 6.40 8.23 0.55
N GLY A 36 6.25 8.28 -0.77
CA GLY A 36 7.07 7.53 -1.72
C GLY A 36 8.41 8.20 -1.98
N GLY A 37 9.18 7.63 -2.91
CA GLY A 37 10.56 8.04 -3.19
C GLY A 37 11.57 6.89 -3.16
N GLY A 38 11.08 5.65 -3.28
CA GLY A 38 11.88 4.44 -3.26
C GLY A 38 12.63 4.25 -1.94
N TYR A 39 13.82 3.66 -2.03
CA TYR A 39 14.63 3.26 -0.87
C TYR A 39 15.13 4.43 -0.04
N ARG A 40 15.30 5.62 -0.64
CA ARG A 40 15.65 6.82 0.13
C ARG A 40 14.54 7.22 1.08
N ALA A 41 13.29 7.20 0.60
CA ALA A 41 12.13 7.47 1.45
C ALA A 41 11.96 6.39 2.52
N MET A 42 12.13 5.12 2.16
CA MET A 42 12.11 3.99 3.10
C MET A 42 13.07 4.22 4.28
N LEU A 43 14.34 4.53 4.01
CA LEU A 43 15.36 4.78 5.04
C LEU A 43 15.12 6.09 5.80
N PHE A 44 14.65 7.15 5.13
CA PHE A 44 14.28 8.41 5.78
C PHE A 44 13.18 8.18 6.83
N HIS A 45 12.17 7.38 6.49
CA HIS A 45 11.08 7.07 7.41
C HIS A 45 11.54 6.28 8.64
N LEU A 46 12.63 5.50 8.56
CA LEU A 46 13.23 4.86 9.75
C LEU A 46 13.66 5.90 10.79
N GLY A 47 14.33 6.97 10.36
CA GLY A 47 14.70 8.08 11.23
C GLY A 47 13.48 8.75 11.88
N GLY A 48 12.40 8.88 11.11
CA GLY A 48 11.10 9.36 11.61
C GLY A 48 10.51 8.45 12.70
N LEU A 49 10.48 7.14 12.47
CA LEU A 49 10.00 6.16 13.45
C LEU A 49 10.85 6.15 14.72
N ILE A 50 12.18 6.18 14.59
CA ILE A 50 13.11 6.28 15.73
C ILE A 50 12.78 7.53 16.55
N ARG A 51 12.60 8.68 15.90
CA ARG A 51 12.32 9.93 16.61
C ARG A 51 10.95 9.91 17.28
N LEU A 52 9.92 9.39 16.61
CA LEU A 52 8.59 9.24 17.21
C LEU A 52 8.63 8.32 18.44
N ASN A 53 9.40 7.24 18.38
CA ASN A 53 9.59 6.32 19.48
C ASN A 53 10.33 6.94 20.66
N GLN A 54 11.44 7.65 20.42
CA GLN A 54 12.17 8.39 21.46
C GLN A 54 11.29 9.41 22.21
N LEU A 55 10.32 9.99 21.50
CA LEU A 55 9.37 10.95 22.05
C LEU A 55 8.14 10.30 22.71
N GLY A 56 8.01 8.97 22.71
CA GLY A 56 6.82 8.27 23.23
C GLY A 56 5.56 8.48 22.40
N LEU A 57 5.69 8.99 21.17
CA LEU A 57 4.56 9.32 20.30
C LEU A 57 4.14 8.18 19.37
N LEU A 58 5.00 7.17 19.20
CA LEU A 58 4.75 6.07 18.27
C LEU A 58 3.50 5.28 18.69
N ARG A 59 3.38 4.90 19.97
CA ARG A 59 2.26 4.10 20.49
C ARG A 59 0.89 4.73 20.25
N GLY A 60 0.81 6.07 20.25
CA GLY A 60 -0.43 6.84 20.12
C GLY A 60 -0.95 7.00 18.69
N LEU A 61 -0.31 6.37 17.69
CA LEU A 61 -0.79 6.41 16.32
C LEU A 61 -2.13 5.68 16.19
N ALA A 62 -3.10 6.34 15.56
CA ALA A 62 -4.38 5.74 15.19
C ALA A 62 -4.36 5.21 13.74
N ARG A 63 -3.42 5.67 12.91
CA ARG A 63 -3.30 5.27 11.52
C ARG A 63 -1.90 5.42 10.97
N VAL A 64 -1.53 4.49 10.10
CA VAL A 64 -0.36 4.61 9.22
C VAL A 64 -0.83 4.50 7.77
N SER A 65 -0.63 5.54 6.98
CA SER A 65 -0.95 5.55 5.55
C SER A 65 0.34 5.67 4.75
N SER A 66 0.47 4.93 3.66
CA SER A 66 1.74 4.88 2.93
C SER A 66 1.59 4.74 1.43
N VAL A 67 2.63 5.14 0.68
CA VAL A 67 2.79 4.85 -0.75
C VAL A 67 4.25 4.46 -1.06
N SER A 68 4.44 3.58 -2.06
CA SER A 68 5.72 3.22 -2.64
C SER A 68 6.76 2.81 -1.59
N GLY A 69 7.96 3.40 -1.58
CA GLY A 69 9.01 3.08 -0.60
C GLY A 69 8.58 3.23 0.86
N GLY A 70 7.66 4.16 1.16
CA GLY A 70 7.08 4.28 2.49
C GLY A 70 6.18 3.10 2.88
N SER A 71 5.64 2.38 1.91
CA SER A 71 4.83 1.18 2.15
C SER A 71 5.67 -0.01 2.59
N ILE A 72 6.96 -0.07 2.24
CA ILE A 72 7.89 -1.06 2.79
C ILE A 72 8.00 -0.85 4.31
N THR A 73 8.28 0.39 4.72
CA THR A 73 8.39 0.76 6.13
C THR A 73 7.09 0.55 6.90
N ALA A 74 5.95 0.97 6.33
CA ALA A 74 4.64 0.79 6.96
C ALA A 74 4.28 -0.70 7.13
N ALA A 75 4.57 -1.52 6.12
CA ALA A 75 4.26 -2.94 6.13
C ALA A 75 5.03 -3.69 7.22
N VAL A 76 6.35 -3.47 7.32
CA VAL A 76 7.17 -4.11 8.36
C VAL A 76 6.78 -3.63 9.75
N LEU A 77 6.54 -2.31 9.92
CA LEU A 77 6.04 -1.77 11.19
C LEU A 77 4.71 -2.41 11.58
N GLY A 78 3.79 -2.56 10.63
CA GLY A 78 2.48 -3.18 10.86
C GLY A 78 2.60 -4.63 11.28
N LEU A 79 3.40 -5.44 10.58
CA LEU A 79 3.58 -6.85 10.89
C LEU A 79 4.14 -7.10 12.29
N HIS A 80 5.04 -6.23 12.75
CA HIS A 80 5.64 -6.37 14.08
C HIS A 80 4.95 -5.54 15.17
N TRP A 81 3.89 -4.79 14.85
CA TRP A 81 3.27 -3.87 15.80
C TRP A 81 2.82 -4.57 17.09
N SER A 82 2.14 -5.71 16.96
CA SER A 82 1.66 -6.51 18.10
C SER A 82 2.78 -7.15 18.91
N SER A 83 3.99 -7.24 18.36
CA SER A 83 5.18 -7.77 19.03
C SER A 83 5.99 -6.70 19.75
N LEU A 84 5.71 -5.40 19.52
CA LEU A 84 6.38 -4.31 20.21
C LEU A 84 5.94 -4.26 21.68
N THR A 85 6.90 -4.32 22.60
CA THR A 85 6.67 -3.96 24.00
C THR A 85 6.77 -2.45 24.19
N TRP A 86 6.26 -1.93 25.31
CA TRP A 86 6.22 -0.50 25.62
C TRP A 86 6.68 -0.27 27.06
N ASP A 87 7.60 0.67 27.25
CA ASP A 87 8.08 1.12 28.57
C ASP A 87 7.12 2.14 29.23
N ASP A 88 7.49 2.60 30.43
CA ASP A 88 6.71 3.60 31.19
C ASP A 88 6.59 4.96 30.49
N HIS A 89 7.35 5.20 29.42
CA HIS A 89 7.36 6.43 28.62
C HIS A 89 6.78 6.21 27.22
N ASP A 90 6.02 5.13 27.01
CA ASP A 90 5.42 4.76 25.73
C ASP A 90 6.43 4.57 24.58
N ARG A 91 7.65 4.16 24.92
CA ARG A 91 8.71 3.83 23.96
C ARG A 91 8.81 2.33 23.82
N SER A 92 9.04 1.86 22.61
CA SER A 92 9.34 0.46 22.35
C SER A 92 10.85 0.22 22.26
N PRO A 93 11.44 -0.58 23.17
CA PRO A 93 12.85 -0.97 23.07
C PRO A 93 13.09 -1.93 21.90
N ASP A 94 12.05 -2.66 21.47
CA ASP A 94 12.14 -3.69 20.42
C ASP A 94 12.06 -3.10 19.01
N LEU A 95 11.72 -1.82 18.87
CA LEU A 95 11.54 -1.17 17.57
C LEU A 95 12.79 -1.32 16.68
N ASP A 96 13.97 -1.20 17.26
CA ASP A 96 15.21 -1.30 16.51
C ASP A 96 15.39 -2.72 15.92
N ALA A 97 15.28 -3.75 16.76
CA ALA A 97 15.47 -5.13 16.36
C ALA A 97 14.37 -5.65 15.41
N LEU A 98 13.12 -5.28 15.65
CA LEU A 98 11.97 -5.82 14.91
C LEU A 98 11.62 -5.03 13.65
N VAL A 99 11.93 -3.73 13.59
CA VAL A 99 11.49 -2.87 12.48
C VAL A 99 12.68 -2.18 11.81
N ILE A 100 13.50 -1.44 12.56
CA ILE A 100 14.56 -0.61 11.97
C ILE A 100 15.62 -1.49 11.30
N ARG A 101 16.15 -2.48 12.02
CA ARG A 101 17.26 -3.31 11.56
C ARG A 101 16.90 -4.15 10.33
N PRO A 102 15.75 -4.87 10.27
CA PRO A 102 15.35 -5.60 9.08
C PRO A 102 15.22 -4.72 7.84
N ILE A 103 14.61 -3.53 7.97
CA ILE A 103 14.46 -2.60 6.84
C ILE A 103 15.81 -2.00 6.43
N PHE A 104 16.67 -1.68 7.39
CA PHE A 104 18.01 -1.15 7.14
C PHE A 104 18.89 -2.17 6.40
N ASP A 105 18.90 -3.43 6.85
CA ASP A 105 19.63 -4.53 6.21
C ASP A 105 19.08 -4.83 4.82
N PHE A 106 17.76 -4.81 4.64
CA PHE A 106 17.14 -4.90 3.33
C PHE A 106 17.55 -3.75 2.39
N GLY A 107 17.78 -2.56 2.94
CA GLY A 107 18.36 -1.43 2.21
C GLY A 107 19.72 -1.76 1.58
N GLY A 108 20.53 -2.62 2.20
CA GLY A 108 21.77 -3.15 1.63
C GLY A 108 21.51 -4.05 0.41
N CYS A 109 20.57 -4.99 0.51
CA CYS A 109 20.18 -5.90 -0.59
C CYS A 109 19.53 -5.16 -1.78
N SER A 110 19.01 -3.96 -1.54
CA SER A 110 18.28 -3.18 -2.55
C SER A 110 19.11 -2.64 -3.69
N ILE A 111 20.38 -2.31 -3.42
CA ILE A 111 21.30 -1.80 -4.43
C ILE A 111 21.52 -2.91 -5.46
N ASP A 112 21.68 -4.15 -4.98
CA ASP A 112 21.77 -5.34 -5.82
C ASP A 112 20.47 -5.58 -6.57
N MET A 113 19.32 -5.44 -5.91
CA MET A 113 18.00 -5.57 -6.53
C MET A 113 17.78 -4.55 -7.65
N GLN A 114 18.18 -3.29 -7.47
CA GLN A 114 18.07 -2.25 -8.50
C GLN A 114 18.97 -2.56 -9.70
N CYS A 115 20.17 -3.09 -9.47
CA CYS A 115 21.07 -3.55 -10.54
C CYS A 115 20.48 -4.74 -11.30
N ILE A 116 19.94 -5.73 -10.60
CA ILE A 116 19.31 -6.92 -11.18
C ILE A 116 18.01 -6.56 -11.92
N LEU A 117 17.21 -5.66 -11.35
CA LEU A 117 15.98 -5.18 -11.94
C LEU A 117 16.22 -4.44 -13.26
N LYS A 118 17.23 -3.57 -13.31
CA LYS A 118 17.65 -2.92 -14.56
C LYS A 118 18.02 -3.95 -15.64
N GLY A 119 18.61 -5.08 -15.25
CA GLY A 119 18.85 -6.22 -16.14
C GLY A 119 17.60 -7.00 -16.53
N LEU A 120 16.61 -7.11 -15.64
CA LEU A 120 15.33 -7.82 -15.81
C LEU A 120 14.26 -7.05 -16.59
N LEU A 121 14.50 -5.78 -16.96
CA LEU A 121 13.67 -5.03 -17.92
C LEU A 121 13.73 -5.62 -19.34
N THR A 122 14.33 -6.80 -19.53
CA THR A 122 14.32 -7.57 -20.78
C THR A 122 12.88 -8.02 -21.10
N PRO A 123 12.43 -7.93 -22.38
CA PRO A 123 11.10 -8.35 -22.77
C PRO A 123 10.81 -9.81 -22.37
N GLY A 124 9.67 -10.06 -21.72
CA GLY A 124 9.18 -11.40 -21.39
C GLY A 124 9.29 -11.84 -19.92
N ARG A 125 9.84 -11.02 -19.01
CA ARG A 125 9.85 -11.30 -17.56
C ARG A 125 9.05 -10.25 -16.78
N SER A 126 8.23 -10.70 -15.82
CA SER A 126 7.46 -9.79 -14.96
C SER A 126 8.34 -9.26 -13.83
N VAL A 127 8.77 -8.00 -13.99
CA VAL A 127 9.47 -7.22 -12.96
C VAL A 127 8.73 -7.24 -11.62
N GLY A 128 7.39 -7.11 -11.63
CA GLY A 128 6.58 -7.10 -10.40
C GLY A 128 6.68 -8.42 -9.63
N HIS A 129 6.66 -9.55 -10.32
CA HIS A 129 6.81 -10.86 -9.66
C HIS A 129 8.18 -11.02 -8.99
N TYR A 130 9.25 -10.54 -9.64
CA TYR A 130 10.58 -10.57 -9.05
C TYR A 130 10.65 -9.70 -7.79
N VAL A 131 10.16 -8.45 -7.85
CA VAL A 131 10.14 -7.55 -6.70
C VAL A 131 9.31 -8.11 -5.54
N ALA A 132 8.12 -8.65 -5.82
CA ALA A 132 7.28 -9.28 -4.81
C ALA A 132 8.01 -10.45 -4.14
N ARG A 133 8.66 -11.31 -4.93
CA ARG A 133 9.44 -12.44 -4.39
C ARG A 133 10.59 -11.99 -3.50
N GLU A 134 11.31 -10.93 -3.88
CA GLU A 134 12.42 -10.44 -3.04
C GLU A 134 11.92 -9.76 -1.76
N TYR A 135 10.81 -9.01 -1.82
CA TYR A 135 10.15 -8.51 -0.61
C TYR A 135 9.71 -9.65 0.31
N ASP A 136 9.10 -10.69 -0.26
CA ASP A 136 8.68 -11.86 0.51
C ASP A 136 9.87 -12.59 1.14
N ARG A 137 10.92 -12.84 0.36
CA ARG A 137 12.13 -13.54 0.83
C ARG A 137 12.85 -12.82 1.97
N HIS A 138 12.85 -11.49 1.96
CA HIS A 138 13.64 -10.71 2.90
C HIS A 138 12.87 -10.07 4.05
N LEU A 139 11.59 -9.78 3.87
CA LEU A 139 10.81 -8.98 4.83
C LEU A 139 9.52 -9.67 5.28
N PHE A 140 8.80 -10.33 4.38
CA PHE A 140 7.40 -10.71 4.65
C PHE A 140 7.17 -12.21 4.87
N HIS A 141 8.02 -13.08 4.33
CA HIS A 141 8.03 -14.52 4.60
C HIS A 141 6.65 -15.21 4.52
N GLY A 142 5.85 -14.88 3.51
CA GLY A 142 4.50 -15.40 3.30
C GLY A 142 3.40 -14.64 4.01
N ALA A 143 3.71 -13.55 4.73
CA ALA A 143 2.71 -12.74 5.42
C ALA A 143 1.72 -12.09 4.45
N THR A 144 0.51 -11.90 4.96
CA THR A 144 -0.66 -11.37 4.26
C THR A 144 -1.19 -10.14 4.97
N LEU A 145 -2.13 -9.43 4.33
CA LEU A 145 -2.85 -8.33 5.00
C LEU A 145 -3.57 -8.79 6.28
N GLN A 146 -3.86 -10.09 6.42
CA GLN A 146 -4.48 -10.66 7.63
C GLN A 146 -3.49 -10.86 8.78
N ASP A 147 -2.20 -10.54 8.60
CA ASP A 147 -1.19 -10.55 9.67
C ASP A 147 -0.97 -9.15 10.27
N LEU A 148 -1.55 -8.11 9.68
CA LEU A 148 -1.60 -6.77 10.27
C LEU A 148 -2.47 -6.76 11.54
N PRO A 149 -2.21 -5.89 12.52
CA PRO A 149 -2.98 -5.89 13.75
C PRO A 149 -4.42 -5.40 13.53
N ASP A 150 -5.32 -5.83 14.40
CA ASP A 150 -6.70 -5.32 14.39
C ASP A 150 -6.78 -3.88 14.93
N HIS A 151 -7.69 -3.10 14.34
CA HIS A 151 -7.87 -1.67 14.60
C HIS A 151 -8.37 -1.34 16.02
N GLN A 152 -8.87 -2.32 16.78
CA GLN A 152 -9.35 -2.09 18.15
C GLN A 152 -8.20 -1.77 19.12
N HIS A 153 -7.00 -2.28 18.86
CA HIS A 153 -5.86 -2.21 19.79
C HIS A 153 -4.58 -1.65 19.14
N ALA A 154 -4.64 -1.27 17.86
CA ALA A 154 -3.50 -0.84 17.07
C ALA A 154 -3.92 0.16 15.98
N PRO A 155 -2.98 0.95 15.42
CA PRO A 155 -3.26 1.80 14.28
C PRO A 155 -3.75 0.99 13.09
N THR A 156 -4.69 1.55 12.33
CA THR A 156 -5.03 1.00 11.01
C THR A 156 -3.88 1.25 10.04
N PHE A 157 -3.35 0.19 9.43
CA PHE A 157 -2.36 0.27 8.37
C PHE A 157 -3.05 0.31 7.00
N VAL A 158 -2.73 1.32 6.19
CA VAL A 158 -3.27 1.49 4.84
C VAL A 158 -2.12 1.66 3.85
N ILE A 159 -2.00 0.70 2.93
CA ILE A 159 -1.06 0.75 1.81
C ILE A 159 -1.85 1.24 0.59
N ASN A 160 -1.38 2.32 -0.03
CA ASN A 160 -2.06 2.94 -1.17
C ASN A 160 -1.31 2.62 -2.46
N SER A 161 -2.03 2.33 -3.53
CA SER A 161 -1.49 2.15 -4.88
C SER A 161 -2.43 2.79 -5.90
N THR A 162 -2.03 2.77 -7.17
CA THR A 162 -2.83 3.21 -8.30
C THR A 162 -3.27 1.99 -9.11
N ASN A 163 -4.57 1.81 -9.25
CA ASN A 163 -5.12 0.88 -10.20
C ASN A 163 -4.97 1.46 -11.61
N VAL A 164 -4.12 0.85 -12.43
CA VAL A 164 -3.84 1.34 -13.79
C VAL A 164 -5.01 1.14 -14.77
N GLN A 165 -5.94 0.23 -14.49
CA GLN A 165 -7.12 -0.01 -15.33
C GLN A 165 -8.14 1.13 -15.18
N THR A 166 -8.29 1.66 -13.96
CA THR A 166 -9.26 2.72 -13.65
C THR A 166 -8.60 4.10 -13.49
N GLY A 167 -7.27 4.14 -13.34
CA GLY A 167 -6.50 5.32 -12.99
C GLY A 167 -6.74 5.81 -11.55
N LYS A 168 -7.34 4.97 -10.69
CA LYS A 168 -7.85 5.38 -9.38
C LYS A 168 -7.04 4.83 -8.22
N LEU A 169 -7.26 5.40 -7.04
CA LEU A 169 -6.68 4.93 -5.79
C LEU A 169 -7.23 3.54 -5.45
N VAL A 170 -6.32 2.59 -5.24
CA VAL A 170 -6.60 1.34 -4.54
C VAL A 170 -5.95 1.37 -3.16
N ARG A 171 -6.69 0.92 -2.14
CA ARG A 171 -6.24 0.85 -0.75
C ARG A 171 -6.20 -0.61 -0.31
N PHE A 172 -5.13 -1.00 0.37
CA PHE A 172 -4.97 -2.30 1.00
C PHE A 172 -4.85 -2.12 2.51
N SER A 173 -5.64 -2.88 3.27
CA SER A 173 -5.68 -2.94 4.73
C SER A 173 -6.08 -4.36 5.15
N ARG A 174 -5.93 -4.68 6.44
CA ARG A 174 -6.43 -5.93 7.04
C ARG A 174 -7.90 -6.18 6.69
N ASP A 175 -8.75 -5.19 6.93
CA ASP A 175 -10.20 -5.38 6.86
C ASP A 175 -10.74 -5.25 5.43
N TYR A 176 -10.02 -4.55 4.56
CA TYR A 176 -10.50 -4.26 3.22
C TYR A 176 -9.39 -4.03 2.19
N MET A 177 -9.71 -4.38 0.95
CA MET A 177 -9.10 -3.82 -0.25
C MET A 177 -10.18 -3.05 -1.02
N ALA A 178 -9.94 -1.80 -1.38
CA ALA A 178 -10.98 -0.98 -2.00
C ALA A 178 -10.45 -0.12 -3.16
N ASP A 179 -11.19 -0.16 -4.28
CA ASP A 179 -11.15 0.78 -5.39
C ASP A 179 -12.56 1.35 -5.52
N TYR A 180 -12.73 2.67 -5.58
CA TYR A 180 -14.08 3.25 -5.54
C TYR A 180 -14.92 2.96 -6.79
N THR A 181 -14.28 2.64 -7.92
CA THR A 181 -14.94 2.31 -9.18
C THR A 181 -15.31 0.83 -9.26
N LEU A 182 -14.43 -0.04 -8.78
CA LEU A 182 -14.67 -1.49 -8.80
C LEU A 182 -15.48 -1.93 -7.58
N GLY A 183 -15.08 -1.52 -6.38
CA GLY A 183 -15.73 -1.93 -5.15
C GLY A 183 -14.76 -2.26 -4.03
N MET A 184 -15.24 -3.03 -3.06
CA MET A 184 -14.51 -3.38 -1.86
C MET A 184 -14.50 -4.90 -1.65
N TRP A 185 -13.32 -5.45 -1.47
CA TRP A 185 -13.12 -6.80 -0.95
C TRP A 185 -12.95 -6.71 0.56
N ARG A 186 -13.71 -7.49 1.31
CA ARG A 186 -13.57 -7.62 2.77
C ARG A 186 -12.62 -8.76 3.10
N SER A 187 -11.79 -8.55 4.13
CA SER A 187 -10.78 -9.51 4.60
C SER A 187 -9.93 -10.10 3.46
N PRO A 188 -9.27 -9.25 2.64
CA PRO A 188 -8.49 -9.71 1.52
C PRO A 188 -7.31 -10.59 1.98
N THR A 189 -7.10 -11.72 1.32
CA THR A 189 -5.95 -12.61 1.59
C THR A 189 -4.75 -12.30 0.68
N ILE A 190 -4.62 -11.04 0.24
CA ILE A 190 -3.49 -10.58 -0.57
C ILE A 190 -2.21 -10.63 0.29
N THR A 191 -1.11 -11.08 -0.30
CA THR A 191 0.18 -11.10 0.38
C THR A 191 0.67 -9.67 0.64
N MET A 192 1.40 -9.46 1.73
CA MET A 192 2.05 -8.18 2.02
C MET A 192 3.02 -7.78 0.91
N ALA A 193 3.76 -8.75 0.39
CA ALA A 193 4.67 -8.58 -0.74
C ALA A 193 3.96 -8.02 -1.98
N ASP A 194 2.79 -8.56 -2.33
CA ASP A 194 2.00 -8.11 -3.47
C ASP A 194 1.43 -6.71 -3.26
N ALA A 195 0.90 -6.41 -2.06
CA ALA A 195 0.37 -5.09 -1.73
C ALA A 195 1.46 -4.00 -1.79
N VAL A 196 2.64 -4.28 -1.23
CA VAL A 196 3.79 -3.35 -1.26
C VAL A 196 4.37 -3.24 -2.68
N THR A 197 4.42 -4.33 -3.44
CA THR A 197 4.84 -4.31 -4.85
C THR A 197 3.89 -3.47 -5.69
N ALA A 198 2.58 -3.65 -5.55
CA ALA A 198 1.59 -2.83 -6.23
C ALA A 198 1.75 -1.35 -5.88
N SER A 199 2.02 -1.03 -4.61
CA SER A 199 2.29 0.36 -4.17
C SER A 199 3.61 0.93 -4.71
N SER A 200 4.59 0.06 -4.96
CA SER A 200 5.92 0.44 -5.47
C SER A 200 5.98 0.54 -7.00
N ALA A 201 5.04 -0.07 -7.72
CA ALA A 201 5.04 -0.15 -9.17
C ALA A 201 4.65 1.20 -9.82
N PHE A 202 5.64 1.98 -10.25
CA PHE A 202 5.44 3.23 -10.97
C PHE A 202 5.91 3.10 -12.45
N PRO A 203 5.05 3.32 -13.46
CA PRO A 203 5.46 3.41 -14.87
C PRO A 203 6.36 4.63 -15.10
N PRO A 204 7.44 4.58 -15.91
CA PRO A 204 7.80 3.58 -16.92
C PRO A 204 8.69 2.43 -16.40
N PHE A 205 9.01 2.39 -15.10
CA PHE A 205 10.03 1.47 -14.55
C PHE A 205 9.49 0.09 -14.16
N PHE A 206 8.17 -0.06 -14.00
CA PHE A 206 7.54 -1.31 -13.55
C PHE A 206 6.31 -1.64 -14.39
N SER A 207 6.20 -2.89 -14.86
CA SER A 207 4.95 -3.41 -15.45
C SER A 207 3.84 -3.45 -14.38
N PRO A 208 2.57 -3.25 -14.75
CA PRO A 208 1.45 -3.39 -13.82
C PRO A 208 1.49 -4.73 -13.08
N HIS A 209 1.38 -4.68 -11.75
CA HIS A 209 1.32 -5.89 -10.93
C HIS A 209 -0.11 -6.42 -10.91
N ARG A 210 -0.32 -7.63 -11.44
CA ARG A 210 -1.65 -8.24 -11.53
C ARG A 210 -1.97 -8.92 -10.21
N LEU A 211 -2.99 -8.40 -9.52
CA LEU A 211 -3.53 -8.98 -8.30
C LEU A 211 -4.79 -9.79 -8.60
N ALA A 212 -4.95 -10.91 -7.91
CA ALA A 212 -6.18 -11.71 -7.91
C ALA A 212 -6.69 -11.80 -6.46
N PRO A 213 -7.44 -10.79 -5.96
CA PRO A 213 -7.92 -10.79 -4.59
C PRO A 213 -9.00 -11.84 -4.37
N SER A 214 -8.85 -12.64 -3.32
CA SER A 214 -9.90 -13.48 -2.72
C SER A 214 -10.54 -12.77 -1.52
N GLY A 215 -11.78 -13.15 -1.21
CA GLY A 215 -12.58 -12.56 -0.13
C GLY A 215 -14.01 -12.24 -0.58
N THR A 216 -14.83 -11.70 0.33
CA THR A 216 -16.19 -11.30 0.01
C THR A 216 -16.17 -9.96 -0.72
N TYR A 217 -16.55 -9.98 -2.00
CA TYR A 217 -16.66 -8.78 -2.83
C TYR A 217 -17.98 -8.06 -2.58
N THR A 218 -17.89 -6.74 -2.44
CA THR A 218 -19.03 -5.81 -2.44
C THR A 218 -18.82 -4.85 -3.59
N GLU A 219 -19.77 -4.81 -4.52
CA GLU A 219 -19.69 -3.99 -5.74
C GLU A 219 -19.62 -2.49 -5.41
N GLY A 220 -18.74 -1.78 -6.12
CA GLY A 220 -18.70 -0.33 -6.17
C GLY A 220 -19.63 0.17 -7.27
N GLY A 221 -20.34 1.28 -7.04
CA GLY A 221 -21.29 1.79 -8.04
C GLY A 221 -20.60 2.27 -9.32
N VAL A 222 -20.70 1.50 -10.41
CA VAL A 222 -21.64 1.66 -11.55
C VAL A 222 -21.86 0.26 -12.16
N PRO A 223 -23.10 -0.27 -12.30
CA PRO A 223 -23.33 -1.53 -13.02
C PRO A 223 -22.91 -1.39 -14.49
N PRO A 224 -22.45 -2.47 -15.17
CA PRO A 224 -22.05 -2.38 -16.57
C PRO A 224 -23.18 -1.82 -17.42
N LEU A 225 -22.96 -0.64 -17.99
CA LEU A 225 -23.72 -0.18 -19.15
C LEU A 225 -23.33 -1.11 -20.30
N HIS A 226 -24.17 -2.14 -20.51
CA HIS A 226 -24.50 -2.83 -21.76
C HIS A 226 -24.77 -4.31 -21.49
N GLY A 227 -26.02 -4.58 -21.11
CA GLY A 227 -26.70 -5.85 -21.35
C GLY A 227 -27.95 -5.58 -22.17
N LYS A 228 -27.80 -5.51 -23.49
CA LYS A 228 -28.85 -5.86 -24.45
C LYS A 228 -28.17 -6.71 -25.52
N GLU A 229 -28.75 -7.90 -25.69
CA GLU A 229 -28.63 -8.91 -26.76
C GLU A 229 -27.59 -8.68 -27.85
#